data_AF-A0A261WJ82-F1
#
_entry.id   AF-A0A261WJ82-F1
#
_cell.length_a   1.000
_cell.length_b   1.000
_cell.length_c   1.000
_cell.angle_alpha   90.00
_cell.angle_beta   90.00
_cell.angle_gamma   90.00
#
_symmetry.space_group_name_H-M   'P 1'
#
loop_
_entity.id
_entity.type
_entity.pdbx_description
1 polymer ?
#
loop_
_entity_poly.entity_id
_entity_poly.type
_entity_poly.pdbx_seq_one_letter_code
_entity_poly.pdbx_strand_id
1 'polypeptide(L)'
;MTCSSTPDQTFVGDLYAQHSGWLHQWLMRRFGSSFNTADVADLTHDTFLRLLLKPRAFVMPGEARSFLCTVARGLCIDQWRRRQIEQAWLAELANRPEQVQPSPEYLAILLETLHEIDAMLRDLPHRHATAF
;
A
#
# COMPACT_ATOMS: atom_id res chain seq x y z
N MET A 1 -11.65 -29.15 13.43
CA MET A 1 -10.67 -28.68 12.42
C MET A 1 -9.57 -27.93 13.16
N THR A 2 -8.43 -28.57 13.43
CA THR A 2 -7.28 -27.96 14.10
C THR A 2 -6.29 -27.49 13.05
N CYS A 3 -6.23 -26.17 12.79
CA CYS A 3 -5.16 -25.58 12.00
C CYS A 3 -3.83 -25.85 12.71
N SER A 4 -2.97 -26.64 12.08
CA SER A 4 -1.59 -26.84 12.51
C SER A 4 -0.81 -25.58 12.13
N SER A 5 -0.77 -24.58 13.01
CA SER A 5 0.04 -23.38 12.79
C SER A 5 1.51 -23.76 12.66
N THR A 6 2.15 -23.38 11.57
CA THR A 6 3.59 -23.60 11.37
C THR A 6 4.41 -22.78 12.37
N PRO A 7 5.62 -23.20 12.77
CA PRO A 7 6.44 -22.51 13.79
C PRO A 7 6.69 -21.02 13.47
N ASP A 8 6.76 -20.66 12.18
CA ASP A 8 6.87 -19.26 11.75
C ASP A 8 5.61 -18.43 12.05
N GLN A 9 4.42 -19.04 11.98
CA GLN A 9 3.15 -18.34 12.28
C GLN A 9 3.00 -18.09 13.77
N THR A 10 3.43 -19.03 14.62
CA THR A 10 3.43 -18.84 16.07
C THR A 10 4.39 -17.73 16.50
N PHE A 11 5.58 -17.68 15.89
CA PHE A 11 6.56 -16.61 16.15
C PHE A 11 6.03 -15.22 15.75
N VAL A 12 5.37 -15.10 14.59
CA VAL A 12 4.76 -13.84 14.16
C VAL A 12 3.58 -13.46 15.06
N GLY A 13 2.81 -14.43 15.54
CA GLY A 13 1.73 -14.22 16.52
C GLY A 13 2.24 -13.61 17.83
N ASP A 14 3.37 -14.10 18.35
CA ASP A 14 4.00 -13.55 19.56
C ASP A 14 4.49 -12.11 19.34
N LEU A 15 5.14 -11.85 18.20
CA LEU A 15 5.55 -10.49 17.81
C LEU A 15 4.34 -9.56 17.67
N TYR A 16 3.23 -10.03 17.11
CA TYR A 16 1.99 -9.28 16.98
C TYR A 16 1.45 -8.90 18.37
N ALA A 17 1.32 -9.87 19.27
CA ALA A 17 0.84 -9.62 20.63
C ALA A 17 1.75 -8.64 21.39
N GLN A 18 3.07 -8.76 21.22
CA GLN A 18 4.05 -7.94 21.94
C GLN A 18 4.23 -6.52 21.37
N HIS A 19 4.01 -6.31 20.07
CA HIS A 19 4.40 -5.07 19.39
C HIS A 19 3.28 -4.33 18.67
N SER A 20 2.11 -4.92 18.44
CA SER A 20 0.99 -4.27 17.74
C SER A 20 0.54 -2.98 18.44
N GLY A 21 0.31 -3.02 19.76
CA GLY A 21 -0.11 -1.83 20.53
C GLY A 21 0.94 -0.72 20.53
N TRP A 22 2.23 -1.08 20.63
CA TRP A 22 3.33 -0.12 20.54
C TRP A 22 3.43 0.49 19.14
N LEU A 23 3.33 -0.33 18.09
CA LEU A 23 3.42 0.14 16.71
C LEU A 23 2.25 1.04 16.35
N HIS A 24 1.03 0.69 16.79
CA HIS A 24 -0.16 1.51 16.64
C HIS A 24 0.02 2.89 17.28
N GLN A 25 0.50 2.93 18.53
CA GLN A 25 0.77 4.21 19.22
C GLN A 25 1.89 5.01 18.53
N TRP A 26 2.92 4.33 18.04
CA TRP A 26 4.01 4.96 17.31
C TRP A 26 3.52 5.59 15.99
N LEU A 27 2.66 4.88 15.25
CA LEU A 27 2.01 5.38 14.04
C LEU A 27 1.06 6.54 14.35
N MET A 28 0.23 6.44 15.39
CA MET A 28 -0.64 7.54 15.82
C MET A 28 0.17 8.80 16.15
N ARG A 29 1.26 8.68 16.90
CA ARG A 29 2.10 9.84 17.27
C ARG A 29 2.80 10.47 16.07
N ARG A 30 3.19 9.66 15.09
CA ARG A 30 3.99 10.12 13.94
C ARG A 30 3.14 10.58 12.75
N PHE A 31 1.95 10.01 12.58
CA PHE A 31 1.12 10.16 11.39
C PHE A 31 -0.35 10.48 11.69
N GLY A 32 -0.74 10.62 12.96
CA GLY A 32 -2.13 10.86 13.37
C GLY A 32 -2.73 12.19 12.89
N SER A 33 -1.93 13.13 12.37
CA SER A 33 -2.44 14.33 11.70
C SER A 33 -3.01 14.06 10.31
N SER A 34 -2.56 12.98 9.66
CA SER A 34 -2.88 12.66 8.26
C SER A 34 -3.68 11.37 8.11
N PHE A 35 -3.69 10.53 9.14
CA PHE A 35 -4.39 9.26 9.18
C PHE A 35 -5.31 9.21 10.39
N ASN A 36 -6.52 8.71 10.19
CA ASN A 36 -7.45 8.49 11.30
C ASN A 36 -7.07 7.19 12.06
N THR A 37 -7.78 6.91 13.15
CA THR A 37 -7.51 5.72 13.98
C THR A 37 -7.70 4.41 13.22
N ALA A 38 -8.71 4.32 12.34
CA ALA A 38 -8.97 3.11 11.56
C ALA A 38 -7.84 2.85 10.56
N ASP A 39 -7.41 3.88 9.83
CA ASP A 39 -6.28 3.80 8.90
C ASP A 39 -5.01 3.28 9.58
N VAL A 40 -4.75 3.74 10.81
CA VAL A 40 -3.56 3.30 11.55
C VAL A 40 -3.70 1.88 12.11
N ALA A 41 -4.92 1.45 12.45
CA ALA A 41 -5.17 0.04 12.76
C ALA A 41 -4.87 -0.85 11.54
N ASP A 42 -5.33 -0.46 10.35
CA ASP A 42 -5.08 -1.17 9.11
C ASP A 42 -3.58 -1.23 8.78
N LEU A 43 -2.89 -0.08 8.82
CA LEU A 43 -1.44 -0.01 8.59
C LEU A 43 -0.63 -0.84 9.60
N THR A 44 -1.09 -0.89 10.85
CA THR A 44 -0.50 -1.76 11.87
C THR A 44 -0.65 -3.22 11.44
N HIS A 45 -1.86 -3.65 11.07
CA HIS A 45 -2.13 -5.02 10.68
C HIS A 45 -1.36 -5.42 9.41
N ASP A 46 -1.39 -4.58 8.37
CA ASP A 46 -0.67 -4.77 7.11
C ASP A 46 0.84 -4.95 7.31
N THR A 47 1.42 -4.25 8.29
CA THR A 47 2.83 -4.42 8.64
C THR A 47 3.13 -5.85 9.09
N PHE A 48 2.26 -6.44 9.92
CA PHE A 48 2.42 -7.82 10.37
C PHE A 48 2.02 -8.84 9.31
N LEU A 49 1.03 -8.54 8.45
CA LEU A 49 0.72 -9.38 7.30
C LEU A 49 1.92 -9.50 6.36
N ARG A 50 2.65 -8.41 6.12
CA ARG A 50 3.90 -8.45 5.34
C ARG A 50 4.98 -9.31 6.00
N LEU A 51 5.08 -9.29 7.33
CA LEU A 51 5.99 -10.17 8.06
C LEU A 51 5.55 -11.64 8.00
N LEU A 52 4.24 -11.90 7.98
CA LEU A 52 3.70 -13.26 7.84
C LEU A 52 3.96 -13.83 6.44
N LEU A 53 3.83 -13.00 5.40
CA LEU A 53 4.10 -13.37 4.01
C LEU A 53 5.59 -13.57 3.73
N LYS A 54 6.46 -12.84 4.43
CA LYS A 54 7.92 -12.98 4.35
C LYS A 54 8.51 -13.02 5.77
N PRO A 55 8.46 -14.20 6.42
CA PRO A 55 8.99 -14.37 7.77
C PRO A 55 10.46 -13.97 7.85
N ARG A 56 10.82 -13.34 8.97
CA ARG A 56 12.19 -12.92 9.26
C ARG A 56 12.48 -13.16 10.73
N ALA A 57 13.63 -13.77 11.01
CA ALA A 57 14.13 -13.91 12.37
C ALA A 57 14.76 -12.59 12.85
N PHE A 58 14.55 -12.27 14.12
CA PHE A 58 15.17 -11.12 14.79
C PHE A 58 16.06 -11.63 15.90
N VAL A 59 17.35 -11.34 15.83
CA VAL A 59 18.34 -11.87 16.78
C VAL A 59 18.68 -10.84 17.84
N MET A 60 18.71 -9.56 17.46
CA MET A 60 19.14 -8.49 18.35
C MET A 60 17.94 -7.78 19.01
N PRO A 61 18.08 -7.35 20.27
CA PRO A 61 17.08 -6.52 20.93
C PRO A 61 16.78 -5.26 20.10
N GLY A 62 15.50 -5.01 19.83
CA GLY A 62 15.05 -3.84 19.08
C GLY A 62 15.08 -3.98 17.55
N GLU A 63 15.67 -5.04 17.00
CA GLU A 63 15.68 -5.29 15.54
C GLU A 63 14.25 -5.38 15.00
N ALA A 64 13.39 -6.16 15.67
CA ALA A 64 11.97 -6.29 15.31
C ALA A 64 11.25 -4.94 15.23
N ARG A 65 11.40 -4.10 16.27
CA ARG A 65 10.79 -2.75 16.30
C ARG A 65 11.30 -1.86 15.18
N SER A 66 12.61 -1.88 14.92
CA SER A 66 13.21 -1.08 13.84
C SER A 66 12.69 -1.49 12.46
N PHE A 67 12.55 -2.80 12.24
CA PHE A 67 12.01 -3.37 11.02
C PHE A 67 10.54 -3.00 10.85
N LEU A 68 9.71 -3.21 11.88
CA LEU A 68 8.29 -2.86 11.86
C LEU A 68 8.08 -1.37 11.55
N CYS A 69 8.83 -0.47 12.19
CA CYS A 69 8.77 0.96 11.85
C CYS A 69 9.17 1.27 10.41
N THR A 70 10.09 0.50 9.83
CA THR A 70 10.55 0.72 8.44
C THR A 70 9.48 0.29 7.45
N VAL A 71 8.90 -0.90 7.65
CA VAL A 71 7.80 -1.41 6.83
C VAL A 71 6.57 -0.50 6.94
N ALA A 72 6.18 -0.13 8.16
CA ALA A 72 5.02 0.72 8.40
C ALA A 72 5.18 2.11 7.76
N ARG A 73 6.39 2.69 7.78
CA ARG A 73 6.67 3.96 7.07
C ARG A 73 6.48 3.85 5.57
N GLY A 74 6.99 2.78 4.95
CA GLY A 74 6.79 2.53 3.53
C GLY A 74 5.30 2.46 3.19
N LEU A 75 4.54 1.70 3.99
CA LEU A 75 3.09 1.59 3.85
C LEU A 75 2.36 2.94 3.97
N CYS A 76 2.72 3.77 4.95
CA CYS A 76 2.13 5.11 5.09
C CYS A 76 2.41 5.99 3.86
N ILE A 77 3.64 5.96 3.33
CA ILE A 77 4.02 6.74 2.15
C ILE A 77 3.23 6.27 0.93
N ASP A 78 3.15 4.96 0.72
CA ASP A 78 2.40 4.36 -0.39
C ASP A 78 0.91 4.73 -0.31
N GLN A 79 0.32 4.62 0.88
CA GLN A 79 -1.09 4.94 1.09
C GLN A 79 -1.38 6.43 0.89
N TRP A 80 -0.49 7.31 1.36
CA TRP A 80 -0.61 8.75 1.14
C TRP A 80 -0.49 9.11 -0.33
N ARG A 81 0.49 8.52 -1.05
CA ARG A 81 0.64 8.73 -2.50
C ARG A 81 -0.61 8.30 -3.27
N ARG A 82 -1.19 7.14 -2.94
CA ARG A 82 -2.44 6.67 -3.53
C ARG A 82 -3.60 7.65 -3.28
N ARG A 83 -3.76 8.12 -2.04
CA ARG A 83 -4.79 9.10 -1.67
C ARG A 83 -4.64 10.42 -2.42
N GLN A 84 -3.42 10.90 -2.61
CA GLN A 84 -3.19 12.14 -3.37
C GLN A 84 -3.65 12.01 -4.84
N ILE A 85 -3.37 10.87 -5.48
CA ILE A 85 -3.82 10.60 -6.86
C ILE A 85 -5.35 10.56 -6.92
N GLU A 86 -5.96 9.82 -5.99
CA GLU A 86 -7.42 9.70 -5.92
C GLU A 86 -8.09 11.06 -5.68
N GLN A 87 -7.56 11.87 -4.77
CA GLN A 87 -8.08 13.22 -4.50
C GLN A 87 -7.93 14.15 -5.71
N ALA A 88 -6.79 14.12 -6.41
CA ALA A 88 -6.60 14.89 -7.63
C ALA A 88 -7.61 14.49 -8.71
N TRP A 89 -7.84 13.18 -8.87
CA TRP A 89 -8.85 12.67 -9.80
C TRP A 89 -10.27 13.08 -9.43
N LEU A 90 -10.66 12.97 -8.16
CA LEU A 90 -11.97 13.39 -7.69
C LEU A 90 -12.18 14.90 -7.83
N ALA A 91 -11.14 15.71 -7.60
CA ALA A 91 -11.20 17.15 -7.81
C ALA A 91 -11.42 17.50 -9.29
N GLU A 92 -10.72 16.84 -10.21
CA GLU A 92 -10.95 16.99 -11.65
C GLU A 92 -12.37 16.57 -12.05
N LEU A 93 -12.84 15.42 -11.52
CA LEU A 93 -14.18 14.92 -11.82
C LEU A 93 -15.27 15.88 -11.33
N ALA A 94 -15.10 16.48 -10.16
CA ALA A 94 -16.03 17.45 -9.60
C ALA A 94 -16.11 18.76 -10.42
N ASN A 95 -15.03 19.12 -11.10
CA ASN A 95 -14.94 20.34 -11.91
C ASN A 95 -15.36 20.14 -13.37
N ARG A 96 -15.70 18.92 -13.79
CA ARG A 96 -16.17 18.67 -15.15
C ARG A 96 -17.63 19.10 -15.32
N PRO A 97 -17.97 19.76 -16.44
CA PRO A 97 -19.36 19.95 -16.82
C PRO A 97 -20.07 18.60 -17.01
N GLU A 98 -21.40 18.62 -17.00
CA GLU A 98 -22.27 17.45 -17.14
C GLU A 98 -21.75 16.52 -18.25
N GLN A 99 -21.52 15.26 -17.89
CA GLN A 99 -20.84 14.30 -18.76
C GLN A 99 -21.71 14.02 -20.00
N VAL A 100 -21.38 14.68 -21.12
CA VAL A 100 -21.79 14.19 -22.43
C VAL A 100 -21.08 12.86 -22.64
N GLN A 101 -21.85 11.78 -22.69
CA GLN A 101 -21.30 10.46 -22.94
C GLN A 101 -20.57 10.50 -24.29
N PRO A 102 -19.25 10.22 -24.33
CA PRO A 102 -18.53 10.15 -25.58
C PRO A 102 -19.16 9.08 -26.48
N SER A 103 -19.12 9.29 -27.80
CA SER A 103 -19.68 8.31 -28.73
C SER A 103 -18.95 6.96 -28.58
N PRO A 104 -19.63 5.83 -28.85
CA PRO A 104 -19.01 4.50 -28.78
C PRO A 104 -17.74 4.39 -29.64
N GLU A 105 -17.74 5.04 -30.81
CA GLU A 105 -16.60 5.08 -31.73
C GLU A 105 -15.41 5.83 -31.12
N TYR A 106 -15.66 6.98 -30.48
CA TYR A 106 -14.62 7.73 -29.80
C TYR A 106 -14.02 6.95 -28.63
N LEU A 107 -14.85 6.24 -27.85
CA LEU A 107 -14.39 5.36 -26.79
C LEU A 107 -13.53 4.20 -27.33
N ALA A 108 -13.91 3.61 -28.46
CA ALA A 108 -13.14 2.54 -29.10
C ALA A 108 -11.73 3.04 -29.49
N ILE A 109 -11.64 4.21 -30.14
CA ILE A 109 -10.36 4.83 -30.51
C ILE A 109 -9.52 5.14 -29.26
N LEU A 110 -10.13 5.68 -28.20
CA LEU A 110 -9.42 5.99 -26.95
C LEU A 110 -8.85 4.72 -26.29
N LEU A 111 -9.62 3.63 -26.25
CA LEU A 111 -9.16 2.36 -25.68
C LEU A 111 -8.08 1.71 -26.54
N GLU A 112 -8.19 1.77 -27.86
CA GLU A 112 -7.17 1.27 -28.79
C GLU A 112 -5.86 2.02 -28.60
N THR A 113 -5.90 3.36 -28.60
CA THR A 113 -4.71 4.20 -28.37
C THR A 113 -4.06 3.97 -27.00
N LEU A 114 -4.84 3.76 -25.93
CA LEU A 114 -4.28 3.41 -24.62
C LEU A 114 -3.59 2.05 -24.62
N HIS A 115 -4.14 1.05 -25.31
CA HIS A 115 -3.49 -0.26 -25.45
C HIS A 115 -2.20 -0.18 -26.26
N GLU A 116 -2.16 0.61 -27.33
CA GLU A 116 -0.95 0.84 -28.11
C GLU A 116 0.15 1.48 -27.25
N ILE A 117 -0.19 2.51 -26.47
CA ILE A 117 0.75 3.15 -25.55
C ILE A 117 1.27 2.15 -24.50
N ASP A 118 0.38 1.37 -23.88
CA ASP A 118 0.78 0.36 -22.89
C ASP A 118 1.68 -0.72 -23.52
N ALA A 119 1.38 -1.19 -24.72
CA ALA A 119 2.24 -2.11 -25.45
C ALA A 119 3.63 -1.52 -25.73
N MET A 120 3.69 -0.26 -26.17
CA MET A 120 4.95 0.46 -26.39
C MET A 120 5.74 0.64 -25.10
N LEU A 121 5.08 0.98 -23.98
CA LEU A 121 5.71 1.12 -22.67
C LEU A 121 6.27 -0.22 -22.15
N ARG A 122 5.60 -1.35 -22.43
CA ARG A 122 6.09 -2.68 -22.07
C ARG A 122 7.30 -3.12 -22.90
N ASP A 123 7.41 -2.65 -24.13
CA ASP A 123 8.56 -2.92 -25.02
C ASP A 123 9.79 -2.03 -24.72
N LEU A 124 9.68 -1.07 -23.79
CA LEU A 124 10.84 -0.27 -23.39
C LEU A 124 11.85 -1.09 -22.57
N PRO A 125 13.17 -0.92 -22.81
CA PRO A 125 14.20 -1.54 -21.99
C PRO A 125 14.05 -1.15 -20.51
N HIS A 126 14.27 -2.10 -19.61
CA HIS A 126 14.02 -2.00 -18.15
C HIS A 126 14.56 -0.72 -17.48
N ARG A 127 15.64 -0.12 -17.99
CA ARG A 127 16.22 1.12 -17.45
C ARG A 127 15.37 2.38 -17.69
N HIS A 128 14.54 2.37 -18.73
CA HIS A 128 13.67 3.50 -19.07
C HIS A 128 12.25 3.31 -18.53
N ALA A 129 11.77 2.06 -18.44
CA ALA A 129 10.46 1.74 -17.87
C ALA A 129 10.33 2.10 -16.39
N THR A 130 11.42 2.18 -15.62
CA THR A 130 11.39 2.58 -14.19
C THR A 130 11.34 4.09 -13.96
N ALA A 131 11.43 4.91 -15.01
CA ALA A 131 11.41 6.37 -14.92
C ALA A 131 10.01 6.98 -15.16
N PHE A 132 9.08 6.19 -15.66
CA PHE A 132 7.66 6.51 -15.88
C PHE A 132 6.80 5.70 -14.91
#